data_AF-A0A7S0A584-F1
#
_entry.id   AF-A0A7S0A584-F1
#
_cell.length_a   1.000
_cell.length_b   1.000
_cell.length_c   1.000
_cell.angle_alpha   90.00
_cell.angle_beta   90.00
_cell.angle_gamma   90.00
#
_symmetry.space_group_name_H-M   'P 1'
#
loop_
_entity.id
_entity.type
_entity.pdbx_description
1 polymer ?
#
loop_
_entity_poly.entity_id
_entity_poly.type
_entity_poly.pdbx_seq_one_letter_code
_entity_poly.pdbx_strand_id
1 'polypeptide(L)'
;DWQRVRRDQNAQRRIRAARVLLADEVSMFSGAFFDAASKVVSDVRGDPQPFGGLQLVLCGDFLQLPPVRAASMAFEAVAWKQLNLQLFVLRENHRQGGDLAFQALLRRVRLGELPPELSAAARPAAAAVPEESGALDADGLSRVGENGPSRAAWWQPRIASGRSRGTAARPMRLRLLDDDPQGSSAVDWPPPEHILRLVSTNKEADAENERRLGQLPGLAHTFIAEDSADTPSDAAIQRAFRELVVQPELTLKVGAPVMLLKNLRLPSQCKVRATGPPQMPLVNGTTGTVVGFAEGDPVVLFGGCYHRQIARAEFSGQVGAAGSWCRRQVPLRLAWATTVHKAQGLTLQRGNVDLRRAFDPAQVYVALSRFQRLTDVHISSLPPKGSMRDGSLRLRAVEFHDALEMSTKAESSDDAGGGGRDHMHRPSRCQQQVERQRRVRGNTQ
;
A
#
# COMPACT_ATOMS: atom_id res chain seq x y z
N ASP A 1 -1.00 -22.29 4.12
CA ASP A 1 -1.42 -22.97 5.36
C ASP A 1 -2.93 -23.27 5.33
N TRP A 2 -3.34 -24.18 4.44
CA TRP A 2 -4.75 -24.55 4.26
C TRP A 2 -5.27 -25.52 5.33
N GLN A 3 -4.36 -26.26 5.95
CA GLN A 3 -4.67 -27.16 7.05
C GLN A 3 -5.12 -26.39 8.30
N ARG A 4 -4.56 -25.21 8.57
CA ARG A 4 -5.03 -24.32 9.64
C ARG A 4 -6.48 -23.90 9.45
N VAL A 5 -6.86 -23.45 8.25
CA VAL A 5 -8.26 -23.06 7.96
C VAL A 5 -9.22 -24.23 8.19
N ARG A 6 -8.80 -25.44 7.81
CA ARG A 6 -9.54 -26.68 8.08
C ARG A 6 -9.61 -27.08 9.54
N ARG A 7 -8.74 -26.59 10.42
CA ARG A 7 -8.77 -26.90 11.87
C ARG A 7 -9.39 -25.78 12.71
N ASP A 8 -9.37 -24.54 12.21
CA ASP A 8 -9.97 -23.38 12.88
C ASP A 8 -11.50 -23.43 12.82
N GLN A 9 -12.12 -23.82 13.93
CA GLN A 9 -13.59 -23.89 14.06
C GLN A 9 -14.27 -22.54 13.80
N ASN A 10 -13.64 -21.42 14.14
CA ASN A 10 -14.20 -20.09 13.87
C ASN A 10 -14.14 -19.79 12.38
N ALA A 11 -13.05 -20.12 11.69
CA ALA A 11 -12.96 -19.99 10.24
C ALA A 11 -14.00 -20.88 9.55
N GLN A 12 -14.13 -22.15 9.95
CA GLN A 12 -15.13 -23.06 9.40
C GLN A 12 -16.55 -22.51 9.58
N ARG A 13 -16.90 -22.03 10.79
CA ARG A 13 -18.21 -21.42 11.05
C ARG A 13 -18.47 -20.23 10.12
N ARG A 14 -17.49 -19.33 9.95
CA ARG A 14 -17.61 -18.20 9.01
C ARG A 14 -17.80 -18.66 7.57
N ILE A 15 -17.04 -19.66 7.11
CA ILE A 15 -17.12 -20.20 5.75
C ILE A 15 -18.48 -20.86 5.48
N ARG A 16 -19.01 -21.64 6.43
CA ARG A 16 -20.34 -22.26 6.32
C ARG A 16 -21.47 -21.23 6.31
N ALA A 17 -21.36 -20.20 7.15
CA ALA A 17 -22.36 -19.13 7.24
C ALA A 17 -22.30 -18.14 6.07
N ALA A 18 -21.15 -18.01 5.40
CA ALA A 18 -20.99 -17.10 4.27
C ALA A 18 -21.91 -17.49 3.11
N ARG A 19 -22.42 -16.46 2.42
CA ARG A 19 -23.17 -16.60 1.16
C ARG A 19 -22.42 -15.99 -0.02
N VAL A 20 -21.62 -14.96 0.26
CA VAL A 20 -20.83 -14.22 -0.73
C VAL A 20 -19.38 -14.14 -0.27
N LEU A 21 -18.44 -14.34 -1.20
CA LEU A 21 -17.01 -14.09 -1.01
C LEU A 21 -16.59 -12.91 -1.89
N LEU A 22 -16.14 -11.83 -1.26
CA LEU A 22 -15.54 -10.68 -1.93
C LEU A 22 -14.02 -10.85 -1.90
N ALA A 23 -13.37 -10.80 -3.06
CA ALA A 23 -11.92 -10.80 -3.17
C ALA A 23 -11.47 -9.60 -4.01
N ASP A 24 -10.85 -8.63 -3.33
CA ASP A 24 -10.18 -7.49 -3.97
C ASP A 24 -8.72 -7.84 -4.31
N GLU A 25 -8.13 -7.12 -5.26
CA GLU A 25 -6.77 -7.30 -5.75
C GLU A 25 -6.45 -8.76 -6.17
N VAL A 26 -7.40 -9.41 -6.86
CA VAL A 26 -7.27 -10.81 -7.33
C VAL A 26 -6.08 -11.03 -8.27
N SER A 27 -5.50 -9.95 -8.83
CA SER A 27 -4.29 -9.98 -9.63
C SER A 27 -3.06 -10.52 -8.88
N MET A 28 -3.05 -10.43 -7.55
CA MET A 28 -1.98 -10.96 -6.72
C MET A 28 -2.17 -12.44 -6.34
N PHE A 29 -3.30 -13.06 -6.73
CA PHE A 29 -3.56 -14.48 -6.45
C PHE A 29 -2.93 -15.35 -7.54
N SER A 30 -2.15 -16.35 -7.14
CA SER A 30 -1.68 -17.37 -8.07
C SER A 30 -2.79 -18.35 -8.41
N GLY A 31 -2.72 -18.98 -9.58
CA GLY A 31 -3.68 -20.01 -9.97
C GLY A 31 -3.73 -21.16 -8.96
N ALA A 32 -2.56 -21.62 -8.50
CA ALA A 32 -2.44 -22.66 -7.47
C ALA A 32 -3.06 -22.23 -6.12
N PHE A 33 -2.92 -20.97 -5.72
CA PHE A 33 -3.58 -20.46 -4.52
C PHE A 33 -5.10 -20.45 -4.69
N PHE A 34 -5.60 -20.00 -5.84
CA PHE A 34 -7.02 -19.92 -6.14
C PHE A 34 -7.69 -21.30 -6.14
N ASP A 35 -7.06 -22.29 -6.78
CA ASP A 35 -7.54 -23.69 -6.79
C ASP A 35 -7.56 -24.30 -5.38
N ALA A 36 -6.49 -24.09 -4.60
CA ALA A 36 -6.43 -24.58 -3.24
C ALA A 36 -7.46 -23.90 -2.32
N ALA A 37 -7.72 -22.60 -2.51
CA ALA A 37 -8.77 -21.87 -1.80
C ALA A 37 -10.15 -22.45 -2.10
N SER A 38 -10.46 -22.65 -3.39
CA SER A 38 -11.70 -23.28 -3.85
C SER A 38 -11.90 -24.64 -3.18
N LYS A 39 -10.89 -25.52 -3.25
CA LYS A 39 -10.93 -26.86 -2.65
C LYS A 39 -11.25 -26.83 -1.16
N VAL A 40 -10.55 -25.98 -0.39
CA VAL A 40 -10.74 -25.89 1.06
C VAL A 40 -12.14 -25.41 1.42
N VAL A 41 -12.64 -24.40 0.72
CA VAL A 41 -13.99 -23.86 0.95
C VAL A 41 -15.05 -24.91 0.61
N SER A 42 -14.92 -25.59 -0.53
CA SER A 42 -15.80 -26.71 -0.93
C SER A 42 -15.85 -27.80 0.14
N ASP A 43 -14.68 -28.21 0.66
CA ASP A 43 -14.60 -29.26 1.68
C ASP A 43 -15.23 -28.85 3.03
N VAL A 44 -15.06 -27.59 3.44
CA VAL A 44 -15.65 -27.08 4.69
C VAL A 44 -17.18 -26.98 4.60
N ARG A 45 -17.70 -26.68 3.39
CA ARG A 45 -19.13 -26.53 3.12
C ARG A 45 -19.82 -27.85 2.75
N GLY A 46 -19.06 -28.88 2.37
CA GLY A 46 -19.60 -30.16 1.91
C GLY A 46 -20.25 -30.06 0.53
N ASP A 47 -19.84 -29.09 -0.29
CA ASP A 47 -20.37 -28.86 -1.63
C ASP A 47 -19.21 -28.91 -2.65
N PRO A 48 -19.24 -29.83 -3.63
CA PRO A 48 -18.15 -30.02 -4.59
C PRO A 48 -18.03 -28.89 -5.63
N GLN A 49 -19.02 -27.99 -5.74
CA GLN A 49 -18.92 -26.83 -6.64
C GLN A 49 -17.72 -25.95 -6.25
N PRO A 50 -17.14 -25.19 -7.19
CA PRO A 50 -16.06 -24.25 -6.88
C PRO A 50 -16.44 -23.32 -5.71
N PHE A 51 -15.54 -23.19 -4.73
CA PHE A 51 -15.78 -22.45 -3.47
C PHE A 51 -17.07 -22.86 -2.72
N GLY A 52 -17.50 -24.12 -2.86
CA GLY A 52 -18.67 -24.67 -2.19
C GLY A 52 -19.97 -23.92 -2.49
N GLY A 53 -20.14 -23.47 -3.74
CA GLY A 53 -21.36 -22.79 -4.19
C GLY A 53 -21.53 -21.37 -3.66
N LEU A 54 -20.47 -20.74 -3.12
CA LEU A 54 -20.51 -19.33 -2.75
C LEU A 54 -20.68 -18.44 -3.99
N GLN A 55 -21.44 -17.36 -3.85
CA GLN A 55 -21.39 -16.28 -4.84
C GLN A 55 -20.05 -15.57 -4.71
N LEU A 56 -19.30 -15.44 -5.80
CA LEU A 56 -18.04 -14.71 -5.82
C LEU A 56 -18.20 -13.33 -6.46
N VAL A 57 -17.56 -12.35 -5.85
CA VAL A 57 -17.29 -11.05 -6.46
C VAL A 57 -15.79 -10.84 -6.42
N LEU A 58 -15.17 -10.88 -7.60
CA LEU A 58 -13.73 -10.75 -7.78
C LEU A 58 -13.43 -9.39 -8.39
N CYS A 59 -12.53 -8.63 -7.78
CA CYS A 59 -12.06 -7.35 -8.30
C CYS A 59 -10.54 -7.37 -8.41
N GLY A 60 -10.01 -6.73 -9.46
CA GLY A 60 -8.58 -6.55 -9.64
C GLY A 60 -8.21 -6.23 -11.07
N ASP A 61 -6.94 -5.91 -11.28
CA ASP A 61 -6.36 -5.65 -12.59
C ASP A 61 -5.10 -6.49 -12.79
N PHE A 62 -5.15 -7.49 -13.66
CA PHE A 62 -4.02 -8.38 -13.94
C PHE A 62 -2.82 -7.70 -14.63
N LEU A 63 -2.95 -6.42 -15.05
CA LEU A 63 -1.81 -5.61 -15.50
C LEU A 63 -1.15 -4.80 -14.36
N GLN A 64 -1.70 -4.85 -13.14
CA GLN A 64 -1.02 -4.47 -11.90
C GLN A 64 -0.04 -5.57 -11.46
N LEU A 65 0.36 -5.57 -10.18
CA LEU A 65 1.37 -6.50 -9.69
C LEU A 65 0.87 -7.94 -9.75
N PRO A 66 1.65 -8.85 -10.38
CA PRO A 66 1.31 -10.27 -10.42
C PRO A 66 1.59 -10.95 -9.08
N PRO A 67 1.11 -12.20 -8.88
CA PRO A 67 1.52 -13.01 -7.73
C PRO A 67 3.04 -13.17 -7.64
N VAL A 68 3.59 -13.01 -6.44
CA VAL A 68 5.03 -13.12 -6.19
C VAL A 68 5.50 -14.56 -6.40
N ARG A 69 6.48 -14.76 -7.31
CA ARG A 69 7.11 -16.06 -7.60
C ARG A 69 6.12 -17.18 -7.97
N ALA A 70 5.08 -16.86 -8.74
CA ALA A 70 4.11 -17.85 -9.21
C ALA A 70 4.29 -18.22 -10.69
N ALA A 71 3.79 -19.39 -11.06
CA ALA A 71 3.81 -19.89 -12.44
C ALA A 71 2.55 -19.50 -13.24
N SER A 72 1.44 -19.16 -12.56
CA SER A 72 0.15 -18.84 -13.18
C SER A 72 -0.63 -17.81 -12.35
N MET A 73 -1.52 -17.07 -13.01
CA MET A 73 -2.46 -16.14 -12.37
C MET A 73 -3.81 -16.80 -12.06
N ALA A 74 -4.63 -16.13 -11.23
CA ALA A 74 -5.94 -16.63 -10.82
C ALA A 74 -6.87 -16.99 -12.00
N PHE A 75 -6.86 -16.19 -13.09
CA PHE A 75 -7.72 -16.47 -14.27
C PHE A 75 -7.35 -17.75 -15.03
N GLU A 76 -6.18 -18.32 -14.75
CA GLU A 76 -5.71 -19.56 -15.37
C GLU A 76 -6.11 -20.81 -14.55
N ALA A 77 -6.59 -20.61 -13.32
CA ALA A 77 -6.94 -21.67 -12.38
C ALA A 77 -8.07 -22.56 -12.90
N VAL A 78 -8.08 -23.83 -12.48
CA VAL A 78 -9.14 -24.77 -12.87
C VAL A 78 -10.47 -24.32 -12.29
N ALA A 79 -10.49 -23.93 -11.02
CA ALA A 79 -11.67 -23.40 -10.35
C ALA A 79 -12.20 -22.13 -11.04
N TRP A 80 -11.33 -21.25 -11.55
CA TRP A 80 -11.76 -20.05 -12.27
C TRP A 80 -12.56 -20.41 -13.52
N LYS A 81 -12.08 -21.37 -14.31
CA LYS A 81 -12.74 -21.83 -15.54
C LYS A 81 -14.07 -22.55 -15.28
N GLN A 82 -14.24 -23.13 -14.10
CA GLN A 82 -15.49 -23.79 -13.67
C GLN A 82 -16.52 -22.81 -13.11
N LEU A 83 -16.09 -21.61 -12.71
CA LEU A 83 -17.00 -20.57 -12.27
C LEU A 83 -17.70 -19.93 -13.47
N ASN A 84 -19.02 -19.77 -13.37
CA ASN A 84 -19.80 -19.00 -14.35
C ASN A 84 -19.72 -17.49 -14.03
N LEU A 85 -18.52 -16.92 -14.15
CA LEU A 85 -18.27 -15.52 -13.79
C LEU A 85 -18.86 -14.58 -14.84
N GLN A 86 -19.69 -13.65 -14.39
CA GLN A 86 -20.03 -12.47 -15.18
C GLN A 86 -18.89 -11.47 -15.10
N LEU A 87 -18.49 -10.96 -16.25
CA LEU A 87 -17.37 -10.04 -16.38
C LEU A 87 -17.87 -8.61 -16.58
N PHE A 88 -17.35 -7.70 -15.75
CA PHE A 88 -17.61 -6.27 -15.91
C PHE A 88 -16.27 -5.53 -16.03
N VAL A 89 -16.11 -4.73 -17.09
CA VAL A 89 -14.92 -3.90 -17.33
C VAL A 89 -15.25 -2.45 -17.03
N LEU A 90 -14.69 -1.91 -15.96
CA LEU A 90 -14.83 -0.49 -15.62
C LEU A 90 -13.88 0.35 -16.49
N ARG A 91 -14.45 1.30 -17.24
CA ARG A 91 -13.70 2.13 -18.21
C ARG A 91 -13.35 3.52 -17.69
N GLU A 92 -14.18 4.06 -16.81
CA GLU A 92 -13.99 5.39 -16.26
C GLU A 92 -13.08 5.33 -15.02
N ASN A 93 -12.04 6.16 -15.02
CA ASN A 93 -11.15 6.29 -13.88
C ASN A 93 -11.52 7.53 -13.07
N HIS A 94 -12.10 7.30 -11.89
CA HIS A 94 -12.49 8.38 -10.98
C HIS A 94 -11.32 8.94 -10.17
N ARG A 95 -10.23 8.19 -9.96
CA ARG A 95 -9.11 8.60 -9.10
C ARG A 95 -8.35 9.79 -9.68
N GLN A 96 -8.07 9.74 -10.98
CA GLN A 96 -7.39 10.82 -11.70
C GLN A 96 -8.39 11.70 -12.47
N GLY A 97 -9.65 11.78 -12.05
CA GLY A 97 -10.73 12.45 -12.79
C GLY A 97 -10.41 13.90 -13.22
N GLY A 98 -9.59 14.62 -12.44
CA GLY A 98 -9.16 15.99 -12.74
C GLY A 98 -7.94 16.13 -13.66
N ASP A 99 -7.30 15.05 -14.12
CA ASP A 99 -6.06 15.08 -14.90
C ASP A 99 -6.09 14.03 -16.04
N LEU A 100 -6.74 14.37 -17.15
CA LEU A 100 -6.89 13.50 -18.32
C LEU A 100 -5.55 13.15 -18.99
N ALA A 101 -4.58 14.07 -18.94
CA ALA A 101 -3.24 13.84 -19.47
C ALA A 101 -2.53 12.75 -18.66
N PHE A 102 -2.62 12.82 -17.32
CA PHE A 102 -2.09 11.79 -16.45
C PHE A 102 -2.81 10.45 -16.61
N GLN A 103 -4.13 10.44 -16.79
CA GLN A 103 -4.86 9.21 -17.14
C GLN A 103 -4.36 8.56 -18.43
N ALA A 104 -4.15 9.36 -19.49
CA ALA A 104 -3.62 8.87 -20.75
C ALA A 104 -2.20 8.30 -20.59
N LEU A 105 -1.35 8.98 -19.82
CA LEU A 105 -0.02 8.50 -19.46
C LEU A 105 -0.09 7.16 -18.71
N LEU A 106 -0.93 7.06 -17.67
CA LEU A 106 -1.08 5.85 -16.87
C LEU A 106 -1.59 4.66 -17.68
N ARG A 107 -2.47 4.87 -18.67
CA ARG A 107 -2.92 3.80 -19.59
C ARG A 107 -1.76 3.21 -20.41
N ARG A 108 -0.85 4.06 -20.88
CA ARG A 108 0.34 3.61 -21.63
C ARG A 108 1.31 2.86 -20.71
N VAL A 109 1.53 3.37 -19.49
CA VAL A 109 2.34 2.68 -18.47
C VAL A 109 1.72 1.33 -18.08
N ARG A 110 0.39 1.26 -17.94
CA ARG A 110 -0.35 0.02 -17.69
C ARG A 110 -0.08 -1.05 -18.75
N LEU A 111 0.06 -0.64 -20.02
CA LEU A 111 0.40 -1.53 -21.15
C LEU A 111 1.91 -1.82 -21.26
N GLY A 112 2.74 -1.13 -20.48
CA GLY A 112 4.17 -1.40 -20.34
C GLY A 112 5.07 -0.45 -21.13
N GLU A 113 4.50 0.59 -21.71
CA GLU A 113 5.28 1.68 -22.28
C GLU A 113 5.84 2.57 -21.16
N LEU A 114 7.04 3.12 -21.34
CA LEU A 114 7.52 4.26 -20.56
C LEU A 114 7.48 5.50 -21.45
N PRO A 115 6.42 6.31 -21.36
CA PRO A 115 6.28 7.51 -22.18
C PRO A 115 7.44 8.50 -21.94
N PRO A 116 8.00 9.14 -22.99
CA PRO A 116 9.02 10.18 -22.83
C PRO A 116 8.62 11.30 -21.85
N GLU A 117 7.34 11.62 -21.78
CA GLU A 117 6.73 12.59 -20.87
C GLU A 117 7.00 12.24 -19.40
N LEU A 118 7.00 10.94 -19.07
CA LEU A 118 7.34 10.46 -17.73
C LEU A 118 8.82 10.65 -17.42
N SER A 119 9.68 10.48 -18.42
CA SER A 119 11.13 10.71 -18.29
C SER A 119 11.45 12.19 -18.15
N ALA A 120 10.71 13.07 -18.84
CA ALA A 120 10.81 14.51 -18.68
C ALA A 120 10.29 15.01 -17.32
N ALA A 121 9.30 14.32 -16.74
CA ALA A 121 8.80 14.59 -15.39
C ALA A 121 9.74 14.09 -14.28
N ALA A 122 10.60 13.11 -14.58
CA ALA A 122 11.57 12.60 -13.62
C ALA A 122 12.64 13.67 -13.33
N ARG A 123 12.76 14.04 -12.05
CA ARG A 123 13.77 14.97 -11.57
C ARG A 123 14.52 14.25 -10.48
N PRO A 124 15.84 14.04 -10.59
CA PRO A 124 16.61 13.52 -9.46
C PRO A 124 16.30 14.41 -8.26
N ALA A 125 16.04 13.78 -7.10
CA ALA A 125 15.98 14.53 -5.87
C ALA A 125 17.28 15.34 -5.81
N ALA A 126 17.18 16.67 -5.67
CA ALA A 126 18.36 17.48 -5.44
C ALA A 126 19.16 16.80 -4.33
N ALA A 127 20.44 16.52 -4.58
CA ALA A 127 21.32 16.11 -3.50
C ALA A 127 21.05 17.09 -2.35
N ALA A 128 20.80 16.56 -1.15
CA ALA A 128 20.68 17.40 0.03
C ALA A 128 21.78 18.46 -0.06
N VAL A 129 21.38 19.74 0.04
CA VAL A 129 22.33 20.86 0.03
C VAL A 129 23.48 20.44 0.93
N PRO A 130 24.75 20.50 0.49
CA PRO A 130 25.86 20.18 1.36
C PRO A 130 25.66 21.03 2.61
N GLU A 131 25.57 20.39 3.78
CA GLU A 131 25.65 21.12 5.04
C GLU A 131 26.89 22.01 4.94
N GLU A 132 26.68 23.32 4.83
CA GLU A 132 27.75 24.25 5.18
C GLU A 132 28.13 23.88 6.60
N SER A 133 29.35 23.39 6.75
CA SER A 133 30.00 23.08 8.00
C SER A 133 30.15 24.36 8.82
N GLY A 134 29.03 24.84 9.36
CA GLY A 134 28.99 25.77 10.46
C GLY A 134 29.18 24.97 11.74
N ALA A 135 30.43 24.89 12.20
CA ALA A 135 30.71 24.45 13.55
C ALA A 135 29.84 25.30 14.51
N LEU A 136 28.96 24.63 15.25
CA LEU A 136 28.21 25.25 16.33
C LEU A 136 29.15 25.30 17.54
N ASP A 137 29.60 26.50 17.90
CA ASP A 137 30.32 26.73 19.16
C ASP A 137 29.35 26.57 20.35
N ALA A 138 29.91 26.16 21.50
CA ALA A 138 29.21 25.56 22.64
C ALA A 138 28.16 26.43 23.39
N ASP A 139 27.86 27.66 22.95
CA ASP A 139 26.97 28.59 23.66
C ASP A 139 25.83 29.20 22.81
N GLY A 140 25.56 28.69 21.60
CA GLY A 140 24.24 28.85 20.95
C GLY A 140 23.73 30.28 20.67
N LEU A 141 24.60 31.30 20.56
CA LEU A 141 24.21 32.67 20.23
C LEU A 141 25.08 33.24 19.11
N SER A 142 24.63 33.11 17.86
CA SER A 142 25.18 33.90 16.75
C SER A 142 24.57 35.31 16.77
N ARG A 143 25.44 36.32 16.91
CA ARG A 143 25.10 37.73 16.66
C ARG A 143 24.66 37.89 15.21
N VAL A 144 23.37 38.15 15.00
CA VAL A 144 22.87 38.61 13.69
C VAL A 144 23.37 40.04 13.50
N GLY A 145 24.34 40.21 12.60
CA GLY A 145 24.70 41.51 12.06
C GLY A 145 23.52 42.09 11.28
N GLU A 146 23.18 43.32 11.60
CA GLU A 146 22.19 44.13 10.92
C GLU A 146 22.55 44.25 9.43
N ASN A 147 21.63 43.83 8.54
CA ASN A 147 21.31 44.46 7.26
C ASN A 147 20.33 43.57 6.48
N GLY A 148 19.05 43.92 6.51
CA GLY A 148 18.04 43.35 5.62
C GLY A 148 17.18 44.45 5.00
N PRO A 149 16.83 44.38 3.70
CA PRO A 149 15.69 45.11 3.18
C PRO A 149 14.42 44.23 3.17
N SER A 150 13.38 44.82 3.76
CA SER A 150 11.92 44.63 3.62
C SER A 150 11.31 43.21 3.50
N ARG A 151 10.63 42.77 4.57
CA ARG A 151 9.41 41.95 4.50
C ARG A 151 8.21 42.90 4.45
N ALA A 152 7.47 42.90 3.34
CA ALA A 152 6.13 43.50 3.26
C ALA A 152 5.18 42.58 2.50
N ALA A 153 3.96 42.47 3.04
CA ALA A 153 2.79 41.74 2.57
C ALA A 153 2.97 40.20 2.62
N TRP A 154 2.14 39.43 3.32
CA TRP A 154 0.71 39.30 3.03
C TRP A 154 -0.04 38.59 4.19
N TRP A 155 -1.25 39.11 4.49
CA TRP A 155 -2.37 38.50 5.26
C TRP A 155 -2.35 38.43 6.81
N GLN A 156 -3.24 39.21 7.44
CA GLN A 156 -3.74 39.08 8.81
C GLN A 156 -5.25 38.78 8.79
N PRO A 157 -5.77 37.81 9.59
CA PRO A 157 -7.20 37.75 9.89
C PRO A 157 -7.53 38.54 11.17
N ARG A 158 -8.55 39.40 11.07
CA ARG A 158 -9.17 40.13 12.18
C ARG A 158 -9.86 39.17 13.15
N ILE A 159 -9.53 39.25 14.44
CA ILE A 159 -10.30 38.62 15.52
C ILE A 159 -11.36 39.61 16.01
N ALA A 160 -12.63 39.28 15.80
CA ALA A 160 -13.75 39.94 16.47
C ALA A 160 -14.00 39.24 17.82
N SER A 161 -14.01 40.03 18.89
CA SER A 161 -14.26 39.60 20.26
C SER A 161 -15.75 39.34 20.49
N GLY A 162 -16.10 38.10 20.82
CA GLY A 162 -17.43 37.72 21.31
C GLY A 162 -17.31 36.79 22.51
N ARG A 163 -17.64 37.28 23.71
CA ARG A 163 -17.74 36.47 24.93
C ARG A 163 -19.00 35.60 24.87
N SER A 164 -18.88 34.30 25.15
CA SER A 164 -19.97 33.55 25.78
C SER A 164 -19.41 32.56 26.81
N ARG A 165 -20.05 32.56 27.98
CA ARG A 165 -19.80 31.64 29.11
C ARG A 165 -20.58 30.35 28.85
N GLY A 166 -19.91 29.22 29.01
CA GLY A 166 -20.53 27.89 29.04
C GLY A 166 -19.50 26.85 29.42
N THR A 167 -19.60 26.28 30.61
CA THR A 167 -18.75 25.21 31.12
C THR A 167 -19.04 23.92 30.37
N ALA A 168 -18.30 23.66 29.30
CA ALA A 168 -18.24 22.34 28.68
C ALA A 168 -17.19 21.50 29.42
N ALA A 169 -17.59 20.34 29.95
CA ALA A 169 -16.71 19.37 30.56
C ALA A 169 -15.56 19.03 29.61
N ARG A 170 -14.32 19.33 30.04
CA ARG A 170 -13.10 18.97 29.32
C ARG A 170 -13.05 17.44 29.19
N PRO A 171 -12.93 16.87 27.98
CA PRO A 171 -12.59 15.46 27.86
C PRO A 171 -11.24 15.22 28.54
N MET A 172 -11.17 14.13 29.29
CA MET A 172 -10.02 13.69 30.06
C MET A 172 -8.78 13.69 29.14
N ARG A 173 -7.87 14.67 29.31
CA ARG A 173 -6.57 14.66 28.65
C ARG A 173 -5.89 13.36 29.05
N LEU A 174 -5.55 12.54 28.07
CA LEU A 174 -4.48 11.55 28.21
C LEU A 174 -3.29 12.34 28.77
N ARG A 175 -2.92 12.09 30.03
CA ARG A 175 -1.73 12.70 30.62
C ARG A 175 -0.54 12.06 29.92
N LEU A 176 -0.11 12.66 28.81
CA LEU A 176 1.27 12.52 28.37
C LEU A 176 2.11 12.89 29.60
N LEU A 177 3.03 12.01 29.99
CA LEU A 177 4.00 12.33 31.03
C LEU A 177 4.72 13.60 30.57
N ASP A 178 4.50 14.70 31.27
CA ASP A 178 5.11 16.02 31.01
C ASP A 178 6.61 16.04 31.39
N ASP A 179 7.23 14.87 31.57
CA ASP A 179 8.63 14.70 31.95
C ASP A 179 9.44 14.14 30.77
N ASP A 180 9.58 14.93 29.70
CA ASP A 180 10.78 14.86 28.86
C ASP A 180 11.55 16.18 29.03
N PRO A 181 12.69 16.18 29.75
CA PRO A 181 13.44 17.38 30.10
C PRO A 181 14.20 18.01 28.91
N GLN A 182 13.99 17.54 27.68
CA GLN A 182 14.69 18.05 26.50
C GLN A 182 13.76 18.79 25.56
N GLY A 183 13.57 20.08 25.85
CA GLY A 183 13.26 21.18 24.92
C GLY A 183 12.68 20.80 23.54
N SER A 184 11.44 20.30 23.49
CA SER A 184 10.70 20.08 22.24
C SER A 184 10.15 21.38 21.61
N SER A 185 10.63 22.56 22.04
CA SER A 185 10.14 23.87 21.58
C SER A 185 10.97 24.51 20.46
N ALA A 186 12.08 23.90 20.02
CA ALA A 186 13.03 24.52 19.09
C ALA A 186 12.86 24.07 17.62
N VAL A 187 11.88 23.22 17.31
CA VAL A 187 11.61 22.79 15.94
C VAL A 187 10.14 23.09 15.64
N ASP A 188 9.88 23.93 14.64
CA ASP A 188 8.56 24.00 14.03
C ASP A 188 8.23 22.62 13.48
N TRP A 189 7.42 21.89 14.24
CA TRP A 189 7.13 20.48 14.03
C TRP A 189 5.63 20.32 13.72
N PRO A 190 5.26 19.63 12.62
CA PRO A 190 6.10 18.86 11.71
C PRO A 190 6.81 19.72 10.64
N PRO A 191 8.02 19.35 10.17
CA PRO A 191 8.62 19.97 9.01
C PRO A 191 7.76 19.73 7.74
N PRO A 192 7.80 20.63 6.73
CA PRO A 192 6.78 20.69 5.68
C PRO A 192 6.69 19.50 4.70
N GLU A 193 7.56 18.49 4.76
CA GLU A 193 7.61 17.43 3.74
C GLU A 193 7.95 16.03 4.28
N HIS A 194 7.07 15.46 5.11
CA HIS A 194 7.04 14.00 5.34
C HIS A 194 6.37 13.27 4.16
N ILE A 195 6.90 13.48 2.96
CA ILE A 195 6.39 12.86 1.74
C ILE A 195 6.82 11.39 1.74
N LEU A 196 5.85 10.48 1.75
CA LEU A 196 6.09 9.03 1.66
C LEU A 196 6.86 8.71 0.36
N ARG A 197 7.97 7.98 0.50
CA ARG A 197 8.76 7.49 -0.63
C ARG A 197 8.35 6.08 -1.00
N LEU A 198 7.96 5.87 -2.25
CA LEU A 198 7.71 4.55 -2.84
C LEU A 198 8.97 4.04 -3.51
N VAL A 199 9.39 2.83 -3.12
CA VAL A 199 10.58 2.14 -3.66
C VAL A 199 10.25 0.72 -4.13
N SER A 200 11.11 0.11 -4.94
CA SER A 200 10.86 -1.22 -5.50
C SER A 200 11.10 -2.36 -4.49
N THR A 201 12.08 -2.23 -3.58
CA THR A 201 12.50 -3.33 -2.70
C THR A 201 12.38 -3.01 -1.21
N ASN A 202 12.15 -4.03 -0.37
CA ASN A 202 12.12 -3.84 1.10
C ASN A 202 13.46 -3.32 1.61
N LYS A 203 14.59 -3.82 1.08
CA LYS A 203 15.93 -3.37 1.47
C LYS A 203 16.12 -1.86 1.30
N GLU A 204 15.63 -1.27 0.21
CA GLU A 204 15.68 0.17 0.00
C GLU A 204 14.78 0.94 0.99
N ALA A 205 13.59 0.41 1.26
CA ALA A 205 12.66 1.03 2.18
C ALA A 205 13.22 1.02 3.60
N ASP A 206 13.72 -0.13 4.04
CA ASP A 206 14.25 -0.33 5.38
C ASP A 206 15.52 0.52 5.61
N ALA A 207 16.45 0.55 4.63
CA ALA A 207 17.63 1.40 4.71
C ALA A 207 17.31 2.91 4.79
N GLU A 208 16.33 3.39 4.02
CA GLU A 208 15.92 4.80 4.08
C GLU A 208 15.22 5.13 5.41
N ASN A 209 14.41 4.20 5.92
CA ASN A 209 13.74 4.35 7.21
C ASN A 209 14.74 4.39 8.38
N GLU A 210 15.72 3.48 8.39
CA GLU A 210 16.80 3.44 9.40
C GLU A 210 17.64 4.72 9.36
N ARG A 211 18.06 5.15 8.16
CA ARG A 211 18.84 6.38 7.98
C ARG A 211 18.10 7.60 8.53
N ARG A 212 16.82 7.76 8.21
CA ARG A 212 16.02 8.92 8.67
C ARG A 212 15.69 8.85 10.16
N LEU A 213 15.49 7.66 10.72
CA LEU A 213 15.36 7.49 12.16
C LEU A 213 16.65 7.89 12.90
N GLY A 214 17.81 7.53 12.35
CA GLY A 214 19.11 7.93 12.89
C GLY A 214 19.28 9.46 12.94
N GLN A 215 18.79 10.15 11.92
CA GLN A 215 18.83 11.62 11.81
C GLN A 215 17.80 12.34 12.68
N LEU A 216 16.71 11.68 13.10
CA LEU A 216 15.73 12.30 13.99
C LEU A 216 16.37 12.59 15.36
N PRO A 217 16.19 13.80 15.91
CA PRO A 217 16.53 14.06 17.30
C PRO A 217 15.60 13.28 18.24
N GLY A 218 15.97 13.24 19.52
CA GLY A 218 15.16 12.60 20.57
C GLY A 218 15.57 11.16 20.90
N LEU A 219 15.07 10.69 22.03
CA LEU A 219 15.39 9.39 22.59
C LEU A 219 14.81 8.26 21.74
N ALA A 220 15.64 7.26 21.44
CA ALA A 220 15.20 6.05 20.75
C ALA A 220 14.51 5.10 21.73
N HIS A 221 13.29 4.67 21.41
CA HIS A 221 12.55 3.63 22.12
C HIS A 221 12.54 2.36 21.29
N THR A 222 13.18 1.31 21.81
CA THR A 222 13.29 0.01 21.15
C THR A 222 12.31 -0.99 21.74
N PHE A 223 11.52 -1.61 20.87
CA PHE A 223 10.53 -2.62 21.18
C PHE A 223 11.01 -3.98 20.69
N ILE A 224 11.38 -4.86 21.61
CA ILE A 224 11.72 -6.25 21.31
C ILE A 224 10.45 -7.09 21.30
N ALA A 225 10.31 -7.94 20.28
CA ALA A 225 9.18 -8.84 20.12
C ALA A 225 9.24 -10.01 21.12
N GLU A 226 8.07 -10.47 21.55
CA GLU A 226 7.92 -11.70 22.34
C GLU A 226 7.49 -12.83 21.41
N ASP A 227 8.41 -13.75 21.11
CA ASP A 227 8.15 -14.90 20.23
C ASP A 227 7.89 -16.18 21.05
N SER A 228 6.90 -16.97 20.65
CA SER A 228 6.63 -18.31 21.17
C SER A 228 6.27 -19.27 20.03
N ALA A 229 6.68 -20.52 20.15
CA ALA A 229 6.39 -21.56 19.16
C ALA A 229 6.44 -22.96 19.76
N ASP A 230 5.68 -23.89 19.17
CA ASP A 230 5.66 -25.30 19.59
C ASP A 230 7.02 -25.98 19.32
N THR A 231 7.63 -25.69 18.16
CA THR A 231 8.98 -26.17 17.80
C THR A 231 9.89 -25.02 17.35
N PRO A 232 10.49 -24.25 18.29
CA PRO A 232 11.24 -23.05 17.96
C PRO A 232 12.45 -23.28 17.03
N SER A 233 13.05 -24.48 17.06
CA SER A 233 14.19 -24.85 16.21
C SER A 233 13.79 -25.31 14.80
N ASP A 234 12.50 -25.49 14.52
CA ASP A 234 12.04 -25.93 13.21
C ASP A 234 12.31 -24.87 12.12
N ALA A 235 12.91 -25.30 11.01
CA ALA A 235 13.33 -24.41 9.93
C ALA A 235 12.15 -23.67 9.27
N ALA A 236 10.98 -24.27 9.23
CA ALA A 236 9.79 -23.69 8.63
C ALA A 236 9.10 -22.70 9.56
N ILE A 237 9.11 -22.92 10.88
CA ILE A 237 8.72 -21.91 11.89
C ILE A 237 9.69 -20.72 11.86
N GLN A 238 10.99 -20.98 11.85
CA GLN A 238 12.01 -19.93 11.73
C GLN A 238 11.85 -19.10 10.45
N ARG A 239 11.47 -19.75 9.35
CA ARG A 239 11.12 -19.07 8.11
C ARG A 239 9.86 -18.20 8.26
N ALA A 240 8.83 -18.70 8.93
CA ALA A 240 7.61 -17.93 9.17
C ALA A 240 7.90 -16.64 9.97
N PHE A 241 8.71 -16.71 11.03
CA PHE A 241 9.12 -15.52 11.79
C PHE A 241 9.92 -14.50 10.97
N ARG A 242 10.74 -14.96 10.01
CA ARG A 242 11.49 -14.07 9.09
C ARG A 242 10.61 -13.43 8.01
N GLU A 243 9.53 -14.10 7.62
CA GLU A 243 8.61 -13.61 6.58
C GLU A 243 7.48 -12.72 7.15
N LEU A 244 7.37 -12.62 8.48
CA LEU A 244 6.42 -11.74 9.14
C LEU A 244 6.61 -10.27 8.74
N VAL A 245 5.48 -9.59 8.54
CA VAL A 245 5.47 -8.15 8.20
C VAL A 245 5.96 -7.31 9.39
N VAL A 246 5.82 -7.84 10.61
CA VAL A 246 6.24 -7.19 11.85
C VAL A 246 7.65 -7.66 12.24
N GLN A 247 8.53 -6.69 12.46
CA GLN A 247 9.95 -6.93 12.74
C GLN A 247 10.16 -7.43 14.19
N PRO A 248 11.21 -8.25 14.44
CA PRO A 248 11.55 -8.70 15.79
C PRO A 248 12.00 -7.53 16.69
N GLU A 249 12.58 -6.50 16.10
CA GLU A 249 12.97 -5.28 16.77
C GLU A 249 12.36 -4.09 16.02
N LEU A 250 11.72 -3.18 16.76
CA LEU A 250 11.19 -1.94 16.23
C LEU A 250 11.72 -0.78 17.07
N THR A 251 12.47 0.12 16.47
CA THR A 251 12.94 1.34 17.13
C THR A 251 12.15 2.54 16.64
N LEU A 252 11.64 3.35 17.56
CA LEU A 252 10.85 4.54 17.29
C LEU A 252 11.42 5.75 18.02
N LYS A 253 11.23 6.94 17.45
CA LYS A 253 11.48 8.24 18.07
C LYS A 253 10.24 9.11 17.92
N VAL A 254 10.07 10.09 18.79
CA VAL A 254 9.06 11.13 18.59
C VAL A 254 9.32 11.80 17.23
N GLY A 255 8.25 11.99 16.47
CA GLY A 255 8.28 12.52 15.12
C GLY A 255 8.49 11.48 14.00
N ALA A 256 8.72 10.22 14.33
CA ALA A 256 8.82 9.17 13.32
C ALA A 256 7.46 8.93 12.63
N PRO A 257 7.38 8.97 11.28
CA PRO A 257 6.21 8.52 10.55
C PRO A 257 6.15 6.99 10.59
N VAL A 258 4.97 6.48 10.87
CA VAL A 258 4.68 5.06 11.03
C VAL A 258 3.47 4.66 10.22
N MET A 259 3.41 3.37 9.88
CA MET A 259 2.28 2.73 9.23
C MET A 259 1.78 1.57 10.09
N LEU A 260 0.47 1.52 10.28
CA LEU A 260 -0.21 0.47 11.02
C LEU A 260 -0.24 -0.82 10.21
N LEU A 261 0.13 -1.94 10.84
CA LEU A 261 0.23 -3.26 10.21
C LEU A 261 -0.97 -4.18 10.46
N LYS A 262 -1.89 -3.76 11.32
CA LYS A 262 -3.01 -4.58 11.76
C LYS A 262 -4.26 -3.73 11.90
N ASN A 263 -5.40 -4.26 11.46
CA ASN A 263 -6.69 -3.64 11.71
C ASN A 263 -6.93 -3.60 13.21
N LEU A 264 -6.97 -2.40 13.78
CA LEU A 264 -7.34 -2.20 15.17
C LEU A 264 -8.86 -2.13 15.20
N ARG A 265 -9.50 -3.21 15.63
CA ARG A 265 -10.96 -3.21 15.81
C ARG A 265 -11.31 -2.10 16.78
N LEU A 266 -12.25 -1.24 16.38
CA LEU A 266 -13.11 -0.55 17.34
C LEU A 266 -13.73 -1.65 18.21
N PRO A 267 -13.62 -1.59 19.55
CA PRO A 267 -14.20 -2.62 20.41
C PRO A 267 -15.65 -2.86 20.00
N SER A 268 -15.95 -4.09 19.56
CA SER A 268 -17.27 -4.53 19.08
C SER A 268 -18.36 -4.57 20.16
N GLN A 269 -18.17 -3.83 21.26
CA GLN A 269 -19.13 -3.61 22.35
C GLN A 269 -19.61 -2.15 22.47
N CYS A 270 -19.26 -1.27 21.54
CA CYS A 270 -20.00 -0.02 21.41
C CYS A 270 -21.33 -0.31 20.69
N LYS A 271 -22.34 -0.73 21.45
CA LYS A 271 -23.73 -0.39 21.09
C LYS A 271 -23.74 1.12 20.92
N VAL A 272 -23.72 1.58 19.67
CA VAL A 272 -23.62 3.00 19.34
C VAL A 272 -24.89 3.71 19.85
N ARG A 273 -24.86 4.23 21.07
CA ARG A 273 -25.49 5.53 21.34
C ARG A 273 -24.54 6.56 20.74
N ALA A 274 -24.82 6.95 19.50
CA ALA A 274 -24.07 7.97 18.78
C ALA A 274 -24.18 9.31 19.53
N THR A 275 -23.21 9.57 20.41
CA THR A 275 -23.06 10.86 21.10
C THR A 275 -21.59 11.31 21.15
N GLY A 276 -20.74 10.72 20.31
CA GLY A 276 -19.32 11.09 20.21
C GLY A 276 -18.89 11.36 18.77
N PRO A 277 -17.79 12.11 18.56
CA PRO A 277 -17.25 12.35 17.23
C PRO A 277 -16.89 11.02 16.55
N PRO A 278 -17.07 10.93 15.22
CA PRO A 278 -16.81 9.69 14.47
C PRO A 278 -15.36 9.24 14.67
N GLN A 279 -15.17 8.00 15.13
CA GLN A 279 -13.85 7.41 15.25
C GLN A 279 -13.39 6.91 13.88
N MET A 280 -12.18 7.32 13.46
CA MET A 280 -11.60 6.86 12.21
C MET A 280 -11.26 5.36 12.29
N PRO A 281 -11.69 4.53 11.32
CA PRO A 281 -11.32 3.12 11.31
C PRO A 281 -9.81 3.00 11.06
N LEU A 282 -9.08 2.50 12.06
CA LEU A 282 -7.64 2.24 11.96
C LEU A 282 -7.43 0.87 11.32
N VAL A 283 -7.10 0.90 10.04
CA VAL A 283 -6.88 -0.29 9.21
C VAL A 283 -5.41 -0.47 8.87
N ASN A 284 -5.04 -1.67 8.47
CA ASN A 284 -3.72 -1.95 7.93
C ASN A 284 -3.42 -0.98 6.77
N GLY A 285 -2.26 -0.33 6.80
CA GLY A 285 -1.85 0.70 5.86
C GLY A 285 -2.13 2.13 6.31
N THR A 286 -2.90 2.37 7.37
CA THR A 286 -3.10 3.73 7.90
C THR A 286 -1.77 4.30 8.40
N THR A 287 -1.40 5.50 7.94
CA THR A 287 -0.18 6.20 8.33
C THR A 287 -0.44 7.26 9.40
N GLY A 288 0.55 7.49 10.25
CA GLY A 288 0.52 8.51 11.29
C GLY A 288 1.92 8.88 11.74
N THR A 289 2.02 9.79 12.71
CA THR A 289 3.29 10.26 13.27
C THR A 289 3.34 9.94 14.76
N VAL A 290 4.45 9.37 15.24
CA VAL A 290 4.67 9.17 16.67
C VAL A 290 4.76 10.54 17.35
N VAL A 291 3.92 10.80 18.35
CA VAL A 291 3.88 12.07 19.10
C VAL A 291 4.38 11.93 20.53
N GLY A 292 4.59 10.71 21.00
CA GLY A 292 5.06 10.43 22.35
C GLY A 292 4.96 8.96 22.70
N PHE A 293 5.26 8.65 23.95
CA PHE A 293 5.15 7.32 24.53
C PHE A 293 4.38 7.41 25.85
N ALA A 294 3.44 6.50 26.07
CA ALA A 294 2.61 6.44 27.27
C ALA A 294 2.59 5.00 27.77
N GLU A 295 2.89 4.79 29.06
CA GLU A 295 2.94 3.45 29.68
C GLU A 295 3.87 2.46 28.93
N GLY A 296 4.92 2.99 28.30
CA GLY A 296 5.85 2.21 27.49
C GLY A 296 5.36 1.90 26.07
N ASP A 297 4.13 2.26 25.68
CA ASP A 297 3.61 2.09 24.32
C ASP A 297 3.70 3.40 23.50
N PRO A 298 3.83 3.33 22.16
CA PRO A 298 3.82 4.51 21.32
C PRO A 298 2.43 5.14 21.19
N VAL A 299 2.39 6.47 21.25
CA VAL A 299 1.23 7.30 20.94
C VAL A 299 1.39 7.88 19.54
N VAL A 300 0.44 7.61 18.66
CA VAL A 300 0.49 7.99 17.24
C VAL A 300 -0.65 8.94 16.90
N LEU A 301 -0.33 10.01 16.19
CA LEU A 301 -1.26 10.95 15.58
C LEU A 301 -1.60 10.50 14.16
N PHE A 302 -2.82 10.03 13.95
CA PHE A 302 -3.38 9.67 12.66
C PHE A 302 -4.21 10.81 12.07
N GLY A 303 -4.10 11.03 10.76
CA GLY A 303 -4.91 12.01 10.05
C GLY A 303 -4.80 13.46 10.56
N GLY A 304 -3.76 13.78 11.32
CA GLY A 304 -3.52 15.11 11.91
C GLY A 304 -4.38 15.47 13.12
N CYS A 305 -5.34 14.64 13.52
CA CYS A 305 -6.25 14.96 14.63
C CYS A 305 -6.52 13.80 15.60
N TYR A 306 -6.23 12.56 15.23
CA TYR A 306 -6.61 11.38 16.00
C TYR A 306 -5.42 10.75 16.72
N HIS A 307 -5.32 10.99 18.03
CA HIS A 307 -4.30 10.39 18.88
C HIS A 307 -4.72 8.99 19.31
N ARG A 308 -3.80 8.02 19.20
CA ARG A 308 -4.04 6.65 19.64
C ARG A 308 -2.79 6.01 20.21
N GLN A 309 -2.90 5.45 21.42
CA GLN A 309 -1.90 4.54 21.97
C GLN A 309 -1.98 3.18 21.27
N ILE A 310 -0.83 2.67 20.82
CA ILE A 310 -0.72 1.46 20.02
C ILE A 310 -0.01 0.37 20.82
N ALA A 311 -0.80 -0.44 21.53
CA ALA A 311 -0.30 -1.56 22.29
C ALA A 311 0.20 -2.72 21.41
N ARG A 312 1.04 -3.59 21.98
CA ARG A 312 1.48 -4.84 21.35
C ARG A 312 0.27 -5.69 20.90
N ALA A 313 0.37 -6.26 19.70
CA ALA A 313 -0.63 -7.14 19.13
C ALA A 313 -0.01 -8.51 18.78
N GLU A 314 -0.85 -9.54 18.84
CA GLU A 314 -0.44 -10.91 18.48
C GLU A 314 -0.45 -11.15 16.97
N PHE A 315 0.61 -11.76 16.46
CA PHE A 315 0.74 -12.27 15.09
C PHE A 315 1.04 -13.77 15.19
N SER A 316 0.06 -14.61 14.88
CA SER A 316 0.18 -16.06 15.07
C SER A 316 -0.16 -16.86 13.81
N GLY A 317 0.53 -17.99 13.67
CA GLY A 317 0.40 -18.92 12.55
C GLY A 317 0.66 -20.35 12.94
N GLN A 318 0.51 -21.25 11.98
CA GLN A 318 0.80 -22.67 12.13
C GLN A 318 1.58 -23.15 10.90
N VAL A 319 2.47 -24.12 11.10
CA VAL A 319 3.27 -24.69 10.02
C VAL A 319 3.14 -26.20 10.06
N GLY A 320 2.16 -26.74 9.34
CA GLY A 320 1.98 -28.19 9.15
C GLY A 320 2.13 -29.01 10.44
N ALA A 321 3.09 -29.93 10.44
CA ALA A 321 3.43 -30.77 11.60
C ALA A 321 4.37 -30.09 12.61
N ALA A 322 5.05 -28.99 12.23
CA ALA A 322 5.93 -28.23 13.13
C ALA A 322 5.16 -27.50 14.24
N GLY A 323 3.86 -27.29 14.06
CA GLY A 323 3.01 -26.71 15.09
C GLY A 323 2.82 -25.19 14.94
N SER A 324 2.34 -24.57 16.00
CA SER A 324 1.96 -23.16 16.08
C SER A 324 3.13 -22.26 16.45
N TRP A 325 3.03 -21.00 16.02
CA TRP A 325 3.96 -19.93 16.36
C TRP A 325 3.21 -18.63 16.58
N CYS A 326 3.78 -17.74 17.37
CA CYS A 326 3.20 -16.49 17.81
C CYS A 326 4.30 -15.45 18.04
N ARG A 327 4.10 -14.24 17.54
CA ARG A 327 4.90 -13.04 17.81
C ARG A 327 4.01 -11.97 18.41
N ARG A 328 4.30 -11.47 19.61
CA ARG A 328 3.65 -10.28 20.18
C ARG A 328 4.56 -9.07 20.00
N GLN A 329 4.08 -8.08 19.26
CA GLN A 329 4.86 -6.87 18.95
C GLN A 329 3.92 -5.69 18.64
N VAL A 330 4.42 -4.47 18.83
CA VAL A 330 3.73 -3.25 18.40
C VAL A 330 3.45 -3.33 16.89
N PRO A 331 2.19 -3.23 16.43
CA PRO A 331 1.81 -3.41 15.03
C PRO A 331 2.12 -2.19 14.16
N LEU A 332 3.33 -1.63 14.27
CA LEU A 332 3.80 -0.48 13.52
C LEU A 332 5.06 -0.83 12.72
N ARG A 333 5.28 -0.10 11.63
CA ARG A 333 6.56 -0.03 10.91
C ARG A 333 6.85 1.43 10.58
N LEU A 334 8.13 1.78 10.45
CA LEU A 334 8.54 3.08 9.91
C LEU A 334 7.99 3.28 8.49
N ALA A 335 7.64 4.51 8.17
CA ALA A 335 6.90 4.86 6.96
C ALA A 335 7.41 6.13 6.27
N TRP A 336 8.70 6.46 6.37
CA TRP A 336 9.30 7.40 5.41
C TRP A 336 9.38 6.78 4.02
N ALA A 337 9.67 5.48 3.96
CA ALA A 337 9.67 4.70 2.74
C ALA A 337 8.85 3.41 2.89
N THR A 338 8.13 3.07 1.82
CA THR A 338 7.45 1.77 1.69
C THR A 338 7.62 1.23 0.28
N THR A 339 7.40 -0.07 0.12
CA THR A 339 7.49 -0.68 -1.20
C THR A 339 6.23 -0.44 -2.02
N VAL A 340 6.36 -0.39 -3.34
CA VAL A 340 5.21 -0.30 -4.26
C VAL A 340 4.18 -1.40 -3.99
N HIS A 341 4.64 -2.62 -3.70
CA HIS A 341 3.77 -3.76 -3.34
C HIS A 341 2.90 -3.48 -2.12
N LYS A 342 3.44 -2.83 -1.10
CA LYS A 342 2.70 -2.46 0.13
C LYS A 342 1.81 -1.24 -0.07
N ALA A 343 2.00 -0.49 -1.15
CA ALA A 343 1.19 0.67 -1.50
C ALA A 343 0.03 0.34 -2.45
N GLN A 344 -0.08 -0.89 -2.95
CA GLN A 344 -1.23 -1.34 -3.73
C GLN A 344 -2.53 -1.20 -2.92
N GLY A 345 -3.66 -0.93 -3.59
CA GLY A 345 -4.89 -0.44 -2.97
C GLY A 345 -4.87 1.01 -2.40
N LEU A 346 -3.73 1.59 -2.05
CA LEU A 346 -3.70 2.92 -1.41
C LEU A 346 -3.98 4.08 -2.38
N THR A 347 -4.48 5.18 -1.83
CA THR A 347 -4.55 6.50 -2.49
C THR A 347 -3.69 7.47 -1.70
N LEU A 348 -2.70 8.08 -2.34
CA LEU A 348 -1.74 8.98 -1.73
C LEU A 348 -1.98 10.42 -2.22
N GLN A 349 -1.91 11.39 -1.31
CA GLN A 349 -2.09 12.79 -1.65
C GLN A 349 -0.85 13.39 -2.31
N ARG A 350 0.35 13.08 -1.80
CA ARG A 350 1.64 13.45 -2.37
C ARG A 350 2.67 12.38 -2.05
N GLY A 351 3.66 12.20 -2.91
CA GLY A 351 4.65 11.14 -2.75
C GLY A 351 5.91 11.35 -3.57
N ASN A 352 7.00 10.74 -3.10
CA ASN A 352 8.22 10.60 -3.87
C ASN A 352 8.27 9.17 -4.42
N VAL A 353 8.59 9.00 -5.69
CA VAL A 353 8.67 7.70 -6.34
C VAL A 353 10.08 7.48 -6.88
N ASP A 354 10.76 6.44 -6.37
CA ASP A 354 12.05 5.98 -6.85
C ASP A 354 11.93 4.54 -7.37
N LEU A 355 12.01 4.40 -8.69
CA LEU A 355 11.80 3.16 -9.42
C LEU A 355 13.06 2.70 -10.16
N ARG A 356 14.28 3.10 -9.73
CA ARG A 356 15.54 2.67 -10.37
C ARG A 356 15.68 1.16 -10.46
N ARG A 357 15.16 0.46 -9.45
CA ARG A 357 15.19 -1.00 -9.33
C ARG A 357 13.89 -1.67 -9.77
N ALA A 358 12.99 -0.92 -10.40
CA ALA A 358 11.77 -1.52 -10.92
C ALA A 358 12.11 -2.46 -12.08
N PHE A 359 11.63 -3.70 -11.98
CA PHE A 359 11.94 -4.76 -12.96
C PHE A 359 10.71 -5.19 -13.78
N ASP A 360 9.53 -4.70 -13.40
CA ASP A 360 8.25 -4.99 -14.05
C ASP A 360 7.50 -3.67 -14.30
N PRO A 361 6.96 -3.42 -15.50
CA PRO A 361 6.16 -2.23 -15.77
C PRO A 361 4.96 -2.07 -14.83
N ALA A 362 4.42 -3.18 -14.29
CA ALA A 362 3.38 -3.15 -13.28
C ALA A 362 3.80 -2.40 -12.01
N GLN A 363 5.08 -2.45 -11.63
CA GLN A 363 5.57 -1.67 -10.48
C GLN A 363 5.51 -0.16 -10.76
N VAL A 364 5.85 0.25 -11.98
CA VAL A 364 5.77 1.66 -12.39
C VAL A 364 4.32 2.10 -12.42
N TYR A 365 3.44 1.29 -13.01
CA TYR A 365 2.00 1.56 -13.07
C TYR A 365 1.36 1.65 -11.68
N VAL A 366 1.59 0.66 -10.80
CA VAL A 366 1.03 0.66 -9.45
C VAL A 366 1.54 1.85 -8.65
N ALA A 367 2.84 2.17 -8.71
CA ALA A 367 3.41 3.31 -7.99
C ALA A 367 2.75 4.63 -8.39
N LEU A 368 2.66 4.91 -9.69
CA LEU A 368 2.13 6.19 -10.20
C LEU A 368 0.62 6.29 -10.04
N SER A 369 -0.12 5.18 -10.21
CA SER A 369 -1.57 5.16 -10.05
C SER A 369 -2.05 5.39 -8.61
N ARG A 370 -1.15 5.48 -7.62
CA ARG A 370 -1.52 5.85 -6.24
C ARG A 370 -1.91 7.31 -6.10
N PHE A 371 -1.54 8.17 -7.05
CA PHE A 371 -1.72 9.62 -6.98
C PHE A 371 -2.86 10.11 -7.87
N GLN A 372 -3.46 11.23 -7.52
CA GLN A 372 -4.58 11.81 -8.28
C GLN A 372 -4.11 12.65 -9.47
N ARG A 373 -2.98 13.36 -9.34
CA ARG A 373 -2.42 14.22 -10.38
C ARG A 373 -0.93 13.95 -10.52
N LEU A 374 -0.37 14.22 -11.70
CA LEU A 374 1.08 14.06 -11.91
C LEU A 374 1.90 15.03 -11.05
N THR A 375 1.35 16.22 -10.77
CA THR A 375 1.99 17.25 -9.93
C THR A 375 2.13 16.87 -8.46
N ASP A 376 1.37 15.88 -8.00
CA ASP A 376 1.46 15.35 -6.64
C ASP A 376 2.60 14.32 -6.49
N VAL A 377 3.24 13.95 -7.60
CA VAL A 377 4.29 12.92 -7.64
C VAL A 377 5.63 13.56 -7.95
N HIS A 378 6.59 13.40 -7.04
CA HIS A 378 7.99 13.66 -7.34
C HIS A 378 8.66 12.36 -7.78
N ILE A 379 8.97 12.22 -9.07
CA ILE A 379 9.64 11.03 -9.60
C ILE A 379 11.14 11.26 -9.51
N SER A 380 11.78 10.71 -8.46
CA SER A 380 13.23 10.82 -8.29
C SER A 380 14.00 10.05 -9.35
N SER A 381 13.46 8.90 -9.78
CA SER A 381 14.15 8.09 -10.79
C SER A 381 13.28 6.98 -11.35
N LEU A 382 13.51 6.67 -12.62
CA LEU A 382 12.83 5.62 -13.39
C LEU A 382 13.77 4.44 -13.66
N PRO A 383 13.22 3.26 -13.99
CA PRO A 383 14.05 2.13 -14.39
C PRO A 383 14.82 2.45 -15.68
N PRO A 384 16.09 2.01 -15.81
CA PRO A 384 16.86 2.23 -17.02
C PRO A 384 16.20 1.57 -18.24
N LYS A 385 16.36 2.16 -19.43
CA LYS A 385 15.81 1.60 -20.67
C LYS A 385 16.28 0.14 -20.85
N GLY A 386 15.33 -0.76 -21.13
CA GLY A 386 15.61 -2.19 -21.32
C GLY A 386 15.79 -3.01 -20.04
N SER A 387 15.70 -2.42 -18.85
CA SER A 387 15.78 -3.16 -17.58
C SER A 387 14.50 -3.86 -17.16
N MET A 388 13.36 -3.42 -17.70
CA MET A 388 12.07 -4.04 -17.45
C MET A 388 11.96 -5.34 -18.24
N ARG A 389 11.60 -6.42 -17.55
CA ARG A 389 11.35 -7.72 -18.17
C ARG A 389 9.87 -7.85 -18.49
N ASP A 390 9.55 -8.17 -19.74
CA ASP A 390 8.20 -8.61 -20.09
C ASP A 390 8.06 -10.09 -19.72
N GLY A 391 7.56 -10.35 -18.51
CA GLY A 391 7.42 -11.70 -17.99
C GLY A 391 6.34 -12.48 -18.74
N SER A 392 6.47 -13.80 -18.85
CA SER A 392 5.44 -14.66 -19.46
C SER A 392 4.05 -14.49 -18.81
N LEU A 393 3.99 -14.15 -17.51
CA LEU A 393 2.75 -13.80 -16.84
C LEU A 393 2.12 -12.53 -17.44
N ARG A 394 2.91 -11.49 -17.64
CA ARG A 394 2.42 -10.21 -18.17
C ARG A 394 1.84 -10.37 -19.57
N LEU A 395 2.51 -11.11 -20.44
CA LEU A 395 1.99 -11.40 -21.78
C LEU A 395 0.61 -12.08 -21.72
N ARG A 396 0.46 -13.09 -20.86
CA ARG A 396 -0.84 -13.77 -20.66
C ARG A 396 -1.89 -12.84 -20.05
N ALA A 397 -1.50 -11.90 -19.19
CA ALA A 397 -2.42 -10.90 -18.66
C ALA A 397 -2.90 -9.94 -19.76
N VAL A 398 -2.01 -9.54 -20.68
CA VAL A 398 -2.40 -8.73 -21.85
C VAL A 398 -3.38 -9.51 -22.73
N GLU A 399 -3.07 -10.77 -23.06
CA GLU A 399 -3.96 -11.64 -23.84
C GLU A 399 -5.34 -11.81 -23.17
N PHE A 400 -5.35 -11.97 -21.85
CA PHE A 400 -6.59 -12.03 -21.08
C PHE A 400 -7.41 -10.74 -21.23
N HIS A 401 -6.80 -9.57 -20.99
CA HIS A 401 -7.50 -8.28 -21.13
C HIS A 401 -7.96 -7.99 -22.56
N ASP A 402 -7.17 -8.34 -23.57
CA ASP A 402 -7.55 -8.21 -24.98
C ASP A 402 -8.81 -9.04 -25.29
N ALA A 403 -8.90 -10.28 -24.78
CA ALA A 403 -10.08 -11.11 -24.92
C ALA A 403 -11.32 -10.52 -24.21
N LEU A 404 -11.13 -9.89 -23.04
CA LEU A 404 -12.21 -9.17 -22.35
C LEU A 404 -12.74 -8.01 -23.20
N GLU A 405 -11.85 -7.20 -23.77
CA GLU A 405 -12.26 -6.08 -24.62
C GLU A 405 -13.02 -6.54 -25.87
N MET A 406 -12.63 -7.67 -26.47
CA MET A 406 -13.32 -8.23 -27.63
C MET A 406 -14.73 -8.73 -27.29
N SER A 407 -14.89 -9.45 -26.17
CA SER A 407 -16.19 -9.97 -25.73
C SER A 407 -17.21 -8.87 -25.45
N THR A 408 -16.80 -7.79 -24.77
CA THR A 408 -17.69 -6.65 -24.47
C THR A 408 -18.10 -5.85 -25.71
N LYS A 409 -17.30 -5.88 -26.79
CA LYS A 409 -17.65 -5.20 -28.05
C LYS A 409 -18.69 -6.02 -28.84
N ALA A 410 -18.57 -7.34 -28.85
CA ALA A 410 -19.52 -8.23 -29.51
C ALA A 410 -20.93 -8.12 -28.90
N GLU A 411 -21.03 -8.11 -27.57
CA GLU A 411 -22.31 -7.91 -26.87
C GLU A 411 -22.95 -6.55 -27.16
N SER A 412 -22.14 -5.50 -27.35
CA SER A 412 -22.66 -4.16 -27.71
C SER A 412 -23.07 -4.01 -29.18
N SER A 413 -22.58 -4.87 -30.08
CA SER A 413 -22.97 -4.86 -31.49
C SER A 413 -24.24 -5.65 -31.77
N ASP A 414 -24.56 -6.66 -30.95
CA ASP A 414 -25.78 -7.46 -31.12
C ASP A 414 -27.05 -6.72 -30.64
N ASP A 415 -26.92 -5.71 -29.77
CA ASP A 415 -28.00 -4.78 -29.40
C ASP A 415 -28.23 -3.66 -30.43
N ALA A 416 -27.31 -3.49 -31.40
CA ALA A 416 -27.41 -2.51 -32.47
C ALA A 416 -27.87 -3.19 -33.78
N GLY A 417 -29.13 -3.63 -33.79
CA GLY A 417 -29.77 -4.15 -35.00
C GLY A 417 -29.81 -3.12 -36.14
N GLY A 418 -29.15 -3.45 -37.25
CA GLY A 418 -29.50 -2.96 -38.59
C GLY A 418 -28.59 -1.87 -39.19
N GLY A 419 -27.61 -2.29 -40.00
CA GLY A 419 -26.93 -1.39 -40.94
C GLY A 419 -25.54 -1.85 -41.33
N GLY A 420 -25.45 -2.68 -42.38
CA GLY A 420 -24.18 -3.20 -42.88
C GLY A 420 -23.21 -2.12 -43.35
N ARG A 421 -21.91 -2.38 -43.11
CA ARG A 421 -20.78 -2.03 -43.99
C ARG A 421 -19.53 -2.75 -43.48
N ASP A 422 -18.90 -3.50 -44.37
CA ASP A 422 -17.57 -4.10 -44.16
C ASP A 422 -16.55 -3.01 -43.77
N HIS A 423 -16.15 -3.02 -42.49
CA HIS A 423 -14.97 -2.31 -42.04
C HIS A 423 -13.88 -3.33 -41.76
N MET A 424 -13.01 -3.48 -42.75
CA MET A 424 -11.72 -4.16 -42.68
C MET A 424 -10.99 -3.71 -41.41
N HIS A 425 -10.98 -4.56 -40.38
CA HIS A 425 -10.40 -4.29 -39.08
C HIS A 425 -8.88 -4.11 -39.21
N ARG A 426 -8.38 -2.89 -38.97
CA ARG A 426 -6.94 -2.68 -38.72
C ARG A 426 -6.59 -3.26 -37.35
N PRO A 427 -5.55 -4.10 -37.23
CA PRO A 427 -5.14 -4.66 -35.94
C PRO A 427 -4.74 -3.56 -34.96
N SER A 428 -5.10 -3.72 -33.69
CA SER A 428 -4.79 -2.76 -32.63
C SER A 428 -3.26 -2.59 -32.52
N ARG A 429 -2.79 -1.42 -32.07
CA ARG A 429 -1.34 -1.18 -31.83
C ARG A 429 -0.73 -2.23 -30.89
N CYS A 430 -1.53 -2.81 -30.00
CA CYS A 430 -1.15 -3.89 -29.09
C CYS A 430 -0.95 -5.21 -29.85
N GLN A 431 -1.86 -5.57 -30.76
CA GLN A 431 -1.71 -6.73 -31.65
C GLN A 431 -0.46 -6.61 -32.53
N GLN A 432 -0.16 -5.41 -33.03
CA GLN A 432 1.07 -5.15 -33.80
C GLN A 432 2.34 -5.31 -32.94
N GLN A 433 2.26 -5.04 -31.64
CA GLN A 433 3.36 -5.23 -30.70
C GLN A 433 3.56 -6.72 -30.37
N VAL A 434 2.48 -7.47 -30.17
CA VAL A 434 2.49 -8.93 -29.99
C VAL A 434 2.99 -9.64 -31.26
N GLU A 435 2.58 -9.21 -32.45
CA GLU A 435 3.06 -9.74 -33.73
C GLU A 435 4.54 -9.43 -33.99
N ARG A 436 5.01 -8.21 -33.66
CA ARG A 436 6.43 -7.88 -33.67
C ARG A 436 7.23 -8.78 -32.73
N GLN A 437 6.69 -9.08 -31.54
CA GLN A 437 7.33 -9.97 -30.57
C GLN A 437 7.35 -11.44 -31.02
N ARG A 438 6.29 -11.92 -31.68
CA ARG A 438 6.26 -13.25 -32.32
C ARG A 438 7.32 -13.38 -33.43
N ARG A 439 7.49 -12.34 -34.25
CA ARG A 439 8.54 -12.30 -35.29
C ARG A 439 9.96 -12.34 -34.73
N VAL A 440 10.21 -11.72 -33.58
CA VAL A 440 11.54 -11.74 -32.93
C VAL A 440 11.88 -13.13 -32.38
N ARG A 441 10.89 -13.90 -31.88
CA ARG A 441 11.12 -15.27 -31.37
C ARG A 441 11.21 -16.34 -32.47
N GLY A 442 10.48 -16.16 -33.58
CA GLY A 442 10.50 -17.09 -34.72
C GLY A 442 11.81 -17.13 -35.51
N ASN A 443 12.70 -16.15 -35.34
CA ASN A 443 14.02 -16.12 -35.98
C ASN A 443 15.15 -16.73 -35.11
N THR A 444 14.80 -17.40 -34.01
CA THR A 444 15.76 -18.04 -33.08
C THR A 444 15.44 -19.52 -32.82
N GLN A 445 14.86 -20.20 -33.80
CA GLN A 445 14.80 -21.67 -33.84
C GLN A 445 15.53 -22.19 -35.06
#